data_AF-A0A842XXV2-F1
#
_entry.id   AF-A0A842XXV2-F1
#
_cell.length_a   1.000
_cell.length_b   1.000
_cell.length_c   1.000
_cell.angle_alpha   90.00
_cell.angle_beta   90.00
_cell.angle_gamma   90.00
#
_symmetry.space_group_name_H-M   'P 1'
#
loop_
_entity.id
_entity.type
_entity.pdbx_description
1 polymer ?
#
loop_
_entity_poly.entity_id
_entity_poly.type
_entity_poly.pdbx_seq_one_letter_code
_entity_poly.pdbx_strand_id
1 'polypeptide(L)'
;MTQIKPHGGKLINRELTGAKRNKIIEQASEYQSVQVSTDLMKDVENIASGLFSPLEGFNCREDYESILYNKRMSNGIPWTLPIVLDIYNNDINEGEEVLLKNGDHIAALLEVEEKFDFDKRTHAEQVFGTNDEAHPGVAKTYSMKDTLLGGRINLVNESETPFYKYAMKPEETRNLFKEKGWEKVVGFQTRNVAHLGHEYLQKAGLTMVDGLFINPVIGKKKPGDFRDEVILDSYEVLIDEYYPKDRVVLGIFQTEMRYAGPREAIFHAIVRKNYGCTHFIVGRDHAGVGSYYAPFAAHDIFKEFPDLEIEPMFFKAFFFCPKCGGITNDKVCPHEEERINFSGTKMRQMLENGTLPTADLMRPEVAAVILKSGHPFVD
;
A
#
# COMPACT_ATOMS: atom_id res chain seq x y z
N MET A 1 26.62 1.67 11.35
CA MET A 1 25.16 1.87 11.40
C MET A 1 24.54 0.86 10.46
N THR A 2 23.65 0.00 10.95
CA THR A 2 23.10 -1.11 10.15
C THR A 2 21.63 -0.84 9.91
N GLN A 3 21.25 -0.55 8.66
CA GLN A 3 19.85 -0.39 8.28
C GLN A 3 19.08 -1.70 8.48
N ILE A 4 17.77 -1.62 8.70
CA ILE A 4 16.89 -2.80 8.76
C ILE A 4 17.04 -3.64 7.49
N LYS A 5 17.16 -4.96 7.65
CA LYS A 5 17.25 -5.87 6.50
C LYS A 5 15.93 -5.85 5.72
N PRO A 6 15.99 -5.98 4.38
CA PRO A 6 14.79 -6.24 3.59
C PRO A 6 14.06 -7.49 4.07
N HIS A 7 12.77 -7.56 3.81
CA HIS A 7 11.98 -8.74 4.14
C HIS A 7 12.46 -9.95 3.34
N GLY A 8 12.70 -11.08 4.01
CA GLY A 8 13.41 -12.23 3.43
C GLY A 8 14.92 -12.05 3.25
N GLY A 9 15.51 -10.97 3.76
CA GLY A 9 16.95 -10.77 3.91
C GLY A 9 17.65 -10.02 2.77
N LYS A 10 17.03 -9.92 1.58
CA LYS A 10 17.55 -9.17 0.43
C LYS A 10 16.42 -8.50 -0.36
N LEU A 11 16.71 -7.37 -0.99
CA LEU A 11 15.79 -6.81 -1.99
C LEU A 11 15.92 -7.65 -3.27
N ILE A 12 14.78 -8.07 -3.80
CA ILE A 12 14.69 -8.67 -5.12
C ILE A 12 14.87 -7.58 -6.18
N ASN A 13 15.56 -7.91 -7.27
CA ASN A 13 15.61 -7.08 -8.46
C ASN A 13 15.38 -7.99 -9.67
N ARG A 14 14.26 -7.77 -10.37
CA ARG A 14 13.89 -8.50 -11.59
C ARG A 14 13.80 -7.56 -12.80
N GLU A 15 14.42 -6.39 -12.75
CA GLU A 15 14.44 -5.45 -13.87
C GLU A 15 15.47 -5.88 -14.93
N LEU A 16 15.02 -6.03 -16.18
CA LEU A 16 15.92 -6.29 -17.30
C LEU A 16 16.53 -4.98 -17.80
N THR A 17 17.84 -5.02 -18.05
CA THR A 17 18.59 -3.90 -18.59
C THR A 17 19.42 -4.31 -19.82
N GLY A 18 19.78 -3.32 -20.64
CA GLY A 18 20.68 -3.49 -21.78
C GLY A 18 20.23 -4.54 -22.79
N ALA A 19 21.18 -5.40 -23.21
CA ALA A 19 20.97 -6.38 -24.27
C ALA A 19 19.85 -7.40 -23.98
N LYS A 20 19.68 -7.82 -22.73
CA LYS A 20 18.62 -8.78 -22.36
C LYS A 20 17.23 -8.19 -22.57
N ARG A 21 17.02 -6.94 -22.12
CA ARG A 21 15.76 -6.21 -22.33
C ARG A 21 15.47 -6.02 -23.83
N ASN A 22 16.47 -5.56 -24.59
CA ASN A 22 16.29 -5.29 -26.01
C ASN A 22 15.94 -6.56 -26.80
N LYS A 23 16.57 -7.70 -26.46
CA LYS A 23 16.25 -9.00 -27.07
C LYS A 23 14.77 -9.37 -26.89
N ILE A 24 14.20 -9.21 -25.68
CA ILE A 24 12.78 -9.50 -25.44
C ILE A 24 11.87 -8.58 -26.27
N ILE A 25 12.24 -7.30 -26.41
CA ILE A 25 11.47 -6.33 -27.22
C ILE A 25 11.53 -6.69 -28.72
N GLU A 26 12.70 -7.02 -29.24
CA GLU A 26 12.90 -7.39 -30.65
C GLU A 26 12.17 -8.69 -31.01
N GLN A 27 12.13 -9.65 -30.09
CA GLN A 27 11.46 -10.94 -30.26
C GLN A 27 10.01 -10.95 -29.77
N ALA A 28 9.42 -9.78 -29.47
CA ALA A 28 8.11 -9.70 -28.83
C ALA A 28 6.97 -10.38 -29.60
N SER A 29 7.11 -10.53 -30.93
CA SER A 29 6.15 -11.24 -31.79
C SER A 29 6.25 -12.77 -31.70
N GLU A 30 7.33 -13.31 -31.15
CA GLU A 30 7.56 -14.75 -30.97
C GLU A 30 6.87 -15.28 -29.71
N TYR A 31 6.54 -14.40 -28.76
CA TYR A 31 5.92 -14.76 -27.49
C TYR A 31 4.39 -14.68 -27.55
N GLN A 32 3.73 -15.61 -26.85
CA GLN A 32 2.35 -15.39 -26.43
C GLN A 32 2.27 -14.22 -25.44
N SER A 33 1.08 -13.61 -25.30
CA SER A 33 0.90 -12.51 -24.35
C SER A 33 -0.40 -12.59 -23.56
N VAL A 34 -0.34 -12.15 -22.31
CA VAL A 34 -1.45 -11.97 -21.40
C VAL A 34 -1.70 -10.47 -21.19
N GLN A 35 -2.94 -10.04 -21.37
CA GLN A 35 -3.33 -8.66 -21.05
C GLN A 35 -3.52 -8.52 -19.54
N VAL A 36 -2.85 -7.54 -18.94
CA VAL A 36 -2.91 -7.21 -17.51
C VAL A 36 -3.49 -5.81 -17.32
N SER A 37 -4.18 -5.59 -16.20
CA SER A 37 -4.66 -4.25 -15.85
C SER A 37 -3.51 -3.32 -15.46
N THR A 38 -3.77 -2.01 -15.45
CA THR A 38 -2.81 -1.02 -14.98
C THR A 38 -2.41 -1.25 -13.52
N ASP A 39 -3.37 -1.64 -12.67
CA ASP A 39 -3.10 -1.96 -11.26
C ASP A 39 -2.20 -3.19 -11.11
N LEU A 40 -2.44 -4.25 -11.90
CA LEU A 40 -1.61 -5.45 -11.85
C LEU A 40 -0.20 -5.18 -12.40
N MET A 41 -0.08 -4.31 -13.41
CA MET A 41 1.22 -3.84 -13.89
C MET A 41 2.02 -3.11 -12.80
N LYS A 42 1.35 -2.31 -11.94
CA LYS A 42 2.01 -1.72 -10.77
C LYS A 42 2.48 -2.77 -9.76
N ASP A 43 1.72 -3.84 -9.56
CA ASP A 43 2.18 -4.96 -8.72
C ASP A 43 3.38 -5.70 -9.33
N VAL A 44 3.44 -5.84 -10.67
CA VAL A 44 4.62 -6.38 -11.38
C VAL A 44 5.85 -5.49 -11.16
N GLU A 45 5.71 -4.17 -11.24
CA GLU A 45 6.78 -3.21 -10.93
C GLU A 45 7.23 -3.30 -9.45
N ASN A 46 6.27 -3.46 -8.53
CA ASN A 46 6.57 -3.63 -7.10
C ASN A 46 7.32 -4.93 -6.80
N ILE A 47 7.02 -6.03 -7.51
CA ILE A 47 7.80 -7.27 -7.45
C ILE A 47 9.21 -7.01 -7.99
N ALA A 48 9.31 -6.42 -9.19
CA ALA A 48 10.58 -6.27 -9.89
C ALA A 48 11.56 -5.33 -9.22
N SER A 49 11.08 -4.25 -8.60
CA SER A 49 11.89 -3.29 -7.85
C SER A 49 12.23 -3.75 -6.43
N GLY A 50 11.71 -4.91 -6.01
CA GLY A 50 11.94 -5.48 -4.69
C GLY A 50 11.05 -4.91 -3.60
N LEU A 51 10.05 -4.09 -3.92
CA LEU A 51 9.11 -3.59 -2.91
C LEU A 51 8.29 -4.73 -2.31
N PHE A 52 7.98 -5.76 -3.10
CA PHE A 52 7.32 -6.99 -2.66
C PHE A 52 8.30 -8.11 -2.29
N SER A 53 9.57 -7.79 -2.00
CA SER A 53 10.52 -8.80 -1.51
C SER A 53 9.93 -9.58 -0.32
N PRO A 54 10.08 -10.91 -0.27
CA PRO A 54 10.98 -11.73 -1.10
C PRO A 54 10.38 -12.27 -2.42
N LEU A 55 9.20 -11.80 -2.86
CA LEU A 55 8.60 -12.31 -4.09
C LEU A 55 9.48 -12.02 -5.31
N GLU A 56 9.66 -13.03 -6.17
CA GLU A 56 10.33 -12.92 -7.47
C GLU A 56 9.34 -12.97 -8.65
N GLY A 57 8.04 -13.10 -8.37
CA GLY A 57 6.97 -13.25 -9.35
C GLY A 57 5.61 -13.46 -8.70
N PHE A 58 4.66 -13.97 -9.47
CA PHE A 58 3.34 -14.34 -8.96
C PHE A 58 3.42 -15.64 -8.16
N ASN A 59 2.59 -15.78 -7.12
CA ASN A 59 2.62 -16.95 -6.26
C ASN A 59 2.27 -18.24 -7.03
N CYS A 60 3.14 -19.23 -6.93
CA CYS A 60 2.83 -20.62 -7.25
C CYS A 60 1.88 -21.22 -6.19
N ARG A 61 1.33 -22.41 -6.47
CA ARG A 61 0.27 -23.04 -5.67
C ARG A 61 0.66 -23.22 -4.21
N GLU A 62 1.87 -23.71 -3.93
CA GLU A 62 2.33 -23.98 -2.57
C GLU A 62 2.38 -22.69 -1.72
N ASP A 63 2.98 -21.62 -2.26
CA ASP A 63 2.99 -20.32 -1.59
C ASP A 63 1.60 -19.73 -1.48
N TYR A 64 0.78 -19.83 -2.54
CA TYR A 64 -0.60 -19.34 -2.55
C TYR A 64 -1.41 -19.98 -1.40
N GLU A 65 -1.42 -21.31 -1.31
CA GLU A 65 -2.17 -22.06 -0.29
C GLU A 65 -1.61 -21.76 1.10
N SER A 66 -0.29 -21.72 1.27
CA SER A 66 0.31 -21.38 2.56
C SER A 66 -0.03 -19.95 3.00
N ILE A 67 0.01 -18.97 2.09
CA ILE A 67 -0.38 -17.59 2.41
C ILE A 67 -1.87 -17.56 2.80
N LEU A 68 -2.69 -18.34 2.10
CA LEU A 68 -4.11 -18.38 2.32
C LEU A 68 -4.46 -18.92 3.71
N TYR A 69 -3.87 -20.04 4.13
CA TYR A 69 -4.24 -20.69 5.39
C TYR A 69 -3.34 -20.32 6.57
N ASN A 70 -2.05 -20.07 6.32
CA ASN A 70 -1.04 -19.86 7.35
C ASN A 70 -0.56 -18.41 7.44
N LYS A 71 -0.99 -17.53 6.52
CA LYS A 71 -0.55 -16.12 6.45
C LYS A 71 0.98 -15.99 6.34
N ARG A 72 1.61 -17.00 5.74
CA ARG A 72 3.05 -17.16 5.54
C ARG A 72 3.30 -17.81 4.19
N MET A 73 4.41 -17.48 3.54
CA MET A 73 4.91 -18.27 2.41
C MET A 73 5.24 -19.71 2.85
N SER A 74 5.38 -20.62 1.90
CA SER A 74 5.72 -22.04 2.13
C SER A 74 7.00 -22.23 2.96
N ASN A 75 7.98 -21.34 2.79
CA ASN A 75 9.24 -21.30 3.55
C ASN A 75 9.10 -20.71 4.97
N GLY A 76 7.88 -20.38 5.41
CA GLY A 76 7.56 -19.84 6.73
C GLY A 76 7.71 -18.33 6.87
N ILE A 77 8.19 -17.60 5.86
CA ILE A 77 8.34 -16.14 5.92
C ILE A 77 6.93 -15.48 6.01
N PRO A 78 6.71 -14.50 6.92
CA PRO A 78 5.46 -13.75 7.00
C PRO A 78 5.03 -13.15 5.65
N TRP A 79 3.85 -13.47 5.17
CA TRP A 79 3.26 -12.86 3.98
C TRP A 79 1.76 -13.18 3.94
N THR A 80 0.91 -12.17 3.94
CA THR A 80 -0.50 -12.33 4.31
C THR A 80 -1.50 -12.22 3.17
N LEU A 81 -1.05 -11.78 1.99
CA LEU A 81 -1.91 -11.52 0.83
C LEU A 81 -1.35 -12.19 -0.43
N PRO A 82 -2.08 -13.11 -1.08
CA PRO A 82 -1.63 -13.68 -2.34
C PRO A 82 -1.50 -12.60 -3.43
N ILE A 83 -0.41 -12.64 -4.18
CA ILE A 83 -0.15 -11.83 -5.38
C ILE A 83 -0.21 -12.78 -6.58
N VAL A 84 -1.29 -12.67 -7.35
CA VAL A 84 -1.68 -13.68 -8.35
C VAL A 84 -2.02 -13.03 -9.68
N LEU A 85 -1.87 -13.80 -10.77
CA LEU A 85 -2.29 -13.44 -12.12
C LEU A 85 -3.37 -14.42 -12.58
N ASP A 86 -4.59 -13.96 -12.72
CA ASP A 86 -5.70 -14.75 -13.27
C ASP A 86 -5.79 -14.62 -14.80
N ILE A 87 -6.11 -15.71 -15.48
CA ILE A 87 -6.18 -15.75 -16.95
C ILE A 87 -7.45 -16.45 -17.46
N TYR A 88 -7.93 -16.01 -18.63
CA TYR A 88 -8.95 -16.76 -19.39
C TYR A 88 -8.35 -17.94 -20.17
N ASN A 89 -7.04 -17.90 -20.45
CA ASN A 89 -6.44 -18.66 -21.54
C ASN A 89 -5.99 -20.08 -21.12
N ASN A 90 -6.58 -21.10 -21.72
CA ASN A 90 -6.18 -22.48 -21.48
C ASN A 90 -4.93 -22.91 -22.28
N ASP A 91 -4.50 -22.14 -23.27
CA ASP A 91 -3.43 -22.55 -24.19
C ASP A 91 -2.00 -22.22 -23.70
N ILE A 92 -1.86 -21.47 -22.61
CA ILE A 92 -0.57 -21.24 -21.94
C ILE A 92 -0.23 -22.46 -21.09
N ASN A 93 0.95 -23.03 -21.28
CA ASN A 93 1.43 -24.20 -20.56
C ASN A 93 2.53 -23.87 -19.54
N GLU A 94 2.69 -24.74 -18.56
CA GLU A 94 3.83 -24.70 -17.63
C GLU A 94 5.15 -24.88 -18.42
N GLY A 95 6.17 -24.11 -18.05
CA GLY A 95 7.46 -24.05 -18.73
C GLY A 95 7.54 -23.06 -19.90
N GLU A 96 6.44 -22.42 -20.28
CA GLU A 96 6.44 -21.37 -21.31
C GLU A 96 6.86 -20.00 -20.76
N GLU A 97 7.34 -19.14 -21.64
CA GLU A 97 7.56 -17.72 -21.37
C GLU A 97 6.47 -16.89 -22.06
N VAL A 98 5.80 -16.01 -21.31
CA VAL A 98 4.71 -15.17 -21.84
C VAL A 98 4.90 -13.71 -21.52
N LEU A 99 4.54 -12.83 -22.45
CA LEU A 99 4.59 -11.38 -22.23
C LEU A 99 3.37 -10.90 -21.46
N LEU A 100 3.58 -10.15 -20.39
CA LEU A 100 2.54 -9.38 -19.72
C LEU A 100 2.44 -8.01 -20.40
N LYS A 101 1.26 -7.70 -20.96
CA LYS A 101 1.01 -6.46 -21.71
C LYS A 101 -0.15 -5.67 -21.13
N ASN A 102 -0.06 -4.35 -21.20
CA ASN A 102 -1.21 -3.46 -20.99
C ASN A 102 -1.44 -2.68 -22.29
N GLY A 103 -2.42 -3.12 -23.09
CA GLY A 103 -2.52 -2.68 -24.49
C GLY A 103 -1.28 -3.13 -25.27
N ASP A 104 -0.59 -2.18 -25.89
CA ASP A 104 0.67 -2.41 -26.62
C ASP A 104 1.92 -2.31 -25.72
N HIS A 105 1.78 -1.82 -24.49
CA HIS A 105 2.90 -1.70 -23.55
C HIS A 105 3.33 -3.07 -23.05
N ILE A 106 4.58 -3.46 -23.31
CA ILE A 106 5.17 -4.70 -22.81
C ILE A 106 5.73 -4.46 -21.42
N ALA A 107 5.02 -4.88 -20.38
CA ALA A 107 5.41 -4.66 -19.00
C ALA A 107 6.53 -5.62 -18.58
N ALA A 108 6.32 -6.92 -18.72
CA ALA A 108 7.24 -7.94 -18.23
C ALA A 108 7.18 -9.24 -19.05
N LEU A 109 8.19 -10.09 -18.87
CA LEU A 109 8.17 -11.50 -19.25
C LEU A 109 7.87 -12.34 -18.01
N LEU A 110 6.89 -13.24 -18.09
CA LEU A 110 6.59 -14.23 -17.06
C LEU A 110 7.13 -15.58 -17.50
N GLU A 111 8.00 -16.17 -16.69
CA GLU A 111 8.39 -17.59 -16.76
C GLU A 111 7.30 -18.39 -16.03
N VAL A 112 6.44 -19.10 -16.77
CA VAL A 112 5.30 -19.82 -16.18
C VAL A 112 5.81 -21.08 -15.49
N GLU A 113 5.81 -21.09 -14.16
CA GLU A 113 6.24 -22.24 -13.36
C GLU A 113 5.07 -23.18 -13.09
N GLU A 114 3.88 -22.63 -12.78
CA GLU A 114 2.69 -23.42 -12.47
C GLU A 114 1.41 -22.78 -13.02
N LYS A 115 0.45 -23.63 -13.38
CA LYS A 115 -0.91 -23.24 -13.76
C LYS A 115 -1.91 -24.00 -12.92
N PHE A 116 -2.76 -23.29 -12.19
CA PHE A 116 -3.67 -23.92 -11.25
C PHE A 116 -4.99 -23.17 -11.06
N ASP A 117 -6.05 -23.93 -10.82
CA ASP A 117 -7.34 -23.37 -10.44
C ASP A 117 -7.40 -23.07 -8.94
N PHE A 118 -8.29 -22.17 -8.55
CA PHE A 118 -8.52 -21.82 -7.15
C PHE A 118 -9.99 -21.65 -6.82
N ASP A 119 -10.36 -21.93 -5.58
CA ASP A 119 -11.71 -21.68 -5.09
C ASP A 119 -11.86 -20.22 -4.63
N LYS A 120 -12.54 -19.42 -5.44
CA LYS A 120 -12.77 -17.98 -5.18
C LYS A 120 -13.46 -17.71 -3.84
N ARG A 121 -14.37 -18.59 -3.43
CA ARG A 121 -15.10 -18.47 -2.15
C ARG A 121 -14.14 -18.68 -0.97
N THR A 122 -13.29 -19.69 -1.03
CA THR A 122 -12.26 -19.95 -0.02
C THR A 122 -11.24 -18.83 -0.01
N HIS A 123 -10.84 -18.31 -1.19
CA HIS A 123 -9.97 -17.14 -1.26
C HIS A 123 -10.58 -15.95 -0.51
N ALA A 124 -11.84 -15.62 -0.83
CA ALA A 124 -12.55 -14.50 -0.23
C ALA A 124 -12.67 -14.65 1.29
N GLU A 125 -13.12 -15.81 1.76
CA GLU A 125 -13.26 -16.09 3.20
C GLU A 125 -11.93 -15.98 3.94
N GLN A 126 -10.86 -16.56 3.40
CA GLN A 126 -9.58 -16.60 4.10
C GLN A 126 -8.84 -15.26 4.08
N VAL A 127 -8.95 -14.48 2.99
CA VAL A 127 -8.28 -13.18 2.85
C VAL A 127 -9.07 -12.06 3.51
N PHE A 128 -10.38 -12.01 3.34
CA PHE A 128 -11.22 -10.89 3.80
C PHE A 128 -12.05 -11.22 5.04
N GLY A 129 -12.12 -12.49 5.46
CA GLY A 129 -12.96 -12.92 6.58
C GLY A 129 -14.46 -12.87 6.27
N THR A 130 -14.83 -12.78 5.00
CA THR A 130 -16.22 -12.72 4.54
C THR A 130 -16.33 -13.15 3.08
N ASN A 131 -17.52 -13.60 2.70
CA ASN A 131 -17.91 -13.90 1.32
C ASN A 131 -18.92 -12.88 0.77
N ASP A 132 -19.14 -11.76 1.46
CA ASP A 132 -20.07 -10.70 1.06
C ASP A 132 -19.53 -9.90 -0.14
N GLU A 133 -20.23 -9.95 -1.27
CA GLU A 133 -19.88 -9.22 -2.51
C GLU A 133 -19.94 -7.70 -2.36
N ALA A 134 -20.56 -7.16 -1.31
CA ALA A 134 -20.45 -5.72 -1.03
C ALA A 134 -19.04 -5.32 -0.54
N HIS A 135 -18.21 -6.27 -0.09
CA HIS A 135 -16.81 -6.03 0.21
C HIS A 135 -16.01 -5.88 -1.10
N PRO A 136 -15.31 -4.75 -1.34
CA PRO A 136 -14.63 -4.50 -2.63
C PRO A 136 -13.62 -5.58 -3.02
N GLY A 137 -12.85 -6.08 -2.05
CA GLY A 137 -11.90 -7.18 -2.27
C GLY A 137 -12.58 -8.50 -2.67
N VAL A 138 -13.76 -8.82 -2.11
CA VAL A 138 -14.52 -10.04 -2.43
C VAL A 138 -15.11 -9.91 -3.82
N ALA A 139 -15.74 -8.78 -4.14
CA ALA A 139 -16.26 -8.49 -5.46
C ALA A 139 -15.18 -8.65 -6.53
N LYS A 140 -13.97 -8.13 -6.27
CA LYS A 140 -12.82 -8.30 -7.16
C LYS A 140 -12.46 -9.78 -7.32
N THR A 141 -12.31 -10.54 -6.23
CA THR A 141 -12.02 -11.98 -6.29
C THR A 141 -13.05 -12.76 -7.11
N TYR A 142 -14.33 -12.46 -6.97
CA TYR A 142 -15.36 -13.16 -7.74
C TYR A 142 -15.36 -12.79 -9.22
N SER A 143 -14.90 -11.57 -9.56
CA SER A 143 -14.73 -11.12 -10.95
C SER A 143 -13.48 -11.68 -11.65
N MET A 144 -12.53 -12.25 -10.89
CA MET A 144 -11.32 -12.87 -11.44
C MET A 144 -11.68 -14.06 -12.34
N LYS A 145 -10.73 -14.54 -13.12
CA LYS A 145 -10.83 -15.81 -13.84
C LYS A 145 -10.63 -16.99 -12.91
N ASP A 146 -10.85 -18.20 -13.42
CA ASP A 146 -10.85 -19.42 -12.59
C ASP A 146 -9.45 -20.03 -12.47
N THR A 147 -8.55 -19.70 -13.39
CA THR A 147 -7.18 -20.24 -13.46
C THR A 147 -6.15 -19.14 -13.17
N LEU A 148 -5.15 -19.48 -12.36
CA LEU A 148 -4.01 -18.64 -12.01
C LEU A 148 -2.73 -19.14 -12.68
N LEU A 149 -1.85 -18.20 -13.01
CA LEU A 149 -0.46 -18.47 -13.36
C LEU A 149 0.47 -18.05 -12.21
N GLY A 150 1.34 -18.97 -11.79
CA GLY A 150 2.43 -18.73 -10.87
C GLY A 150 3.78 -18.80 -11.59
N GLY A 151 4.75 -18.01 -11.11
CA GLY A 151 6.10 -18.03 -11.64
C GLY A 151 6.79 -16.69 -11.64
N ARG A 152 8.10 -16.72 -11.89
CA ARG A 152 8.99 -15.55 -11.88
C ARG A 152 8.72 -14.57 -13.00
N ILE A 153 8.83 -13.29 -12.69
CA ILE A 153 8.70 -12.21 -13.67
C ILE A 153 10.06 -11.58 -13.96
N ASN A 154 10.20 -10.98 -15.12
CA ASN A 154 11.30 -10.09 -15.48
C ASN A 154 10.70 -8.82 -16.08
N LEU A 155 10.84 -7.68 -15.40
CA LEU A 155 10.32 -6.41 -15.88
C LEU A 155 11.09 -5.96 -17.13
N VAL A 156 10.36 -5.66 -18.19
CA VAL A 156 10.88 -5.17 -19.48
C VAL A 156 10.73 -3.65 -19.55
N ASN A 157 9.54 -3.13 -19.26
CA ASN A 157 9.28 -1.70 -19.24
C ASN A 157 8.42 -1.32 -18.03
N GLU A 158 8.92 -0.37 -17.25
CA GLU A 158 8.15 0.33 -16.23
C GLU A 158 7.12 1.24 -16.90
N SER A 159 5.94 1.33 -16.32
CA SER A 159 4.87 2.21 -16.80
C SER A 159 5.03 3.63 -16.29
N GLU A 160 4.59 4.57 -17.10
CA GLU A 160 4.63 5.99 -16.75
C GLU A 160 3.70 6.31 -15.57
N THR A 161 4.09 7.31 -14.78
CA THR A 161 3.26 7.85 -13.71
C THR A 161 3.43 9.38 -13.67
N PRO A 162 2.33 10.15 -13.57
CA PRO A 162 2.42 11.61 -13.44
C PRO A 162 3.08 12.01 -12.11
N PHE A 163 3.22 11.08 -11.17
CA PHE A 163 3.74 11.27 -9.83
C PHE A 163 5.19 10.77 -9.67
N TYR A 164 5.96 10.72 -10.76
CA TYR A 164 7.33 10.19 -10.78
C TYR A 164 8.24 10.79 -9.71
N LYS A 165 8.04 12.08 -9.35
CA LYS A 165 8.76 12.78 -8.26
C LYS A 165 8.69 12.03 -6.92
N TYR A 166 7.60 11.32 -6.66
CA TYR A 166 7.35 10.60 -5.41
C TYR A 166 7.52 9.08 -5.54
N ALA A 167 7.66 8.57 -6.78
CA ALA A 167 7.67 7.14 -7.11
C ALA A 167 9.05 6.52 -6.87
N MET A 168 9.57 6.64 -5.63
CA MET A 168 10.87 6.10 -5.26
C MET A 168 10.84 4.57 -5.16
N LYS A 169 11.88 3.91 -5.65
CA LYS A 169 12.14 2.49 -5.47
C LYS A 169 12.72 2.21 -4.07
N PRO A 170 12.59 0.97 -3.55
CA PRO A 170 13.13 0.60 -2.23
C PRO A 170 14.62 0.88 -2.04
N GLU A 171 15.43 0.71 -3.08
CA GLU A 171 16.86 1.02 -3.03
C GLU A 171 17.10 2.53 -2.86
N GLU A 172 16.31 3.36 -3.55
CA GLU A 172 16.41 4.83 -3.48
C GLU A 172 16.02 5.36 -2.10
N THR A 173 14.92 4.87 -1.52
CA THR A 173 14.53 5.30 -0.16
C THR A 173 15.54 4.86 0.89
N ARG A 174 16.11 3.66 0.76
CA ARG A 174 17.17 3.19 1.66
C ARG A 174 18.43 4.04 1.56
N ASN A 175 18.86 4.36 0.35
CA ASN A 175 20.01 5.25 0.14
C ASN A 175 19.72 6.64 0.71
N LEU A 176 18.54 7.19 0.45
CA LEU A 176 18.12 8.49 0.97
C LEU A 176 18.11 8.52 2.52
N PHE A 177 17.56 7.50 3.18
CA PHE A 177 17.55 7.43 4.64
C PHE A 177 18.97 7.34 5.21
N LYS A 178 19.87 6.61 4.54
CA LYS A 178 21.28 6.53 4.91
C LYS A 178 21.99 7.88 4.75
N GLU A 179 21.78 8.58 3.63
CA GLU A 179 22.35 9.90 3.37
C GLU A 179 21.87 10.95 4.38
N LYS A 180 20.61 10.85 4.81
CA LYS A 180 20.05 11.67 5.89
C LYS A 180 20.54 11.28 7.28
N GLY A 181 21.30 10.19 7.42
CA GLY A 181 21.77 9.68 8.71
C GLY A 181 20.65 9.14 9.61
N TRP A 182 19.50 8.76 9.03
CA TRP A 182 18.38 8.20 9.79
C TRP A 182 18.62 6.72 10.08
N GLU A 183 18.65 6.35 11.37
CA GLU A 183 18.75 4.96 11.80
C GLU A 183 17.36 4.36 12.03
N LYS A 184 16.48 5.11 12.69
CA LYS A 184 15.08 4.75 12.90
C LYS A 184 14.20 5.60 12.01
N VAL A 185 13.42 4.93 11.17
CA VAL A 185 12.42 5.56 10.29
C VAL A 185 11.06 4.94 10.56
N VAL A 186 10.03 5.79 10.71
CA VAL A 186 8.64 5.36 10.84
C VAL A 186 7.88 5.58 9.54
N GLY A 187 7.20 4.53 9.05
CA GLY A 187 6.31 4.61 7.89
C GLY A 187 4.89 4.97 8.29
N PHE A 188 4.26 5.88 7.54
CA PHE A 188 2.86 6.25 7.67
C PHE A 188 2.10 5.97 6.37
N GLN A 189 1.18 5.01 6.41
CA GLN A 189 0.26 4.68 5.32
C GLN A 189 -0.96 5.58 5.35
N THR A 190 -1.42 6.04 4.19
CA THR A 190 -2.70 6.76 4.06
C THR A 190 -3.28 6.61 2.66
N ARG A 191 -4.57 6.92 2.52
CA ARG A 191 -5.27 7.08 1.24
C ARG A 191 -6.12 8.35 1.19
N ASN A 192 -5.99 9.18 2.22
CA ASN A 192 -6.82 10.35 2.43
C ASN A 192 -5.93 11.59 2.52
N VAL A 193 -6.53 12.75 2.25
CA VAL A 193 -5.92 14.05 2.50
C VAL A 193 -5.50 14.20 3.97
N ALA A 194 -4.51 15.05 4.19
CA ALA A 194 -3.99 15.30 5.52
C ALA A 194 -5.03 16.06 6.39
N HIS A 195 -5.21 15.60 7.63
CA HIS A 195 -6.01 16.29 8.64
C HIS A 195 -5.29 16.22 9.99
N LEU A 196 -5.77 16.96 10.98
CA LEU A 196 -5.08 17.11 12.27
C LEU A 196 -4.84 15.78 13.00
N GLY A 197 -5.79 14.85 12.94
CA GLY A 197 -5.58 13.49 13.46
C GLY A 197 -4.38 12.76 12.83
N HIS A 198 -4.22 12.82 11.49
CA HIS A 198 -3.07 12.23 10.80
C HIS A 198 -1.77 12.95 11.15
N GLU A 199 -1.78 14.28 11.19
CA GLU A 199 -0.62 15.08 11.59
C GLU A 199 -0.15 14.69 13.01
N TYR A 200 -1.08 14.53 13.95
CA TYR A 200 -0.74 14.17 15.32
C TYR A 200 -0.17 12.74 15.42
N LEU A 201 -0.74 11.78 14.69
CA LEU A 201 -0.20 10.42 14.57
C LEU A 201 1.24 10.42 14.05
N GLN A 202 1.46 11.14 12.95
CA GLN A 202 2.76 11.30 12.31
C GLN A 202 3.79 11.93 13.25
N LYS A 203 3.44 13.04 13.91
CA LYS A 203 4.31 13.73 14.86
C LYS A 203 4.61 12.88 16.10
N ALA A 204 3.60 12.19 16.64
CA ALA A 204 3.79 11.27 17.77
C ALA A 204 4.77 10.14 17.42
N GLY A 205 4.62 9.52 16.23
CA GLY A 205 5.59 8.53 15.76
C GLY A 205 6.99 9.12 15.56
N LEU A 206 7.08 10.28 14.92
CA LEU A 206 8.35 10.98 14.66
C LEU A 206 9.09 11.36 15.95
N THR A 207 8.41 11.61 17.08
CA THR A 207 9.11 11.90 18.35
C THR A 207 10.01 10.78 18.85
N MET A 208 9.79 9.54 18.38
CA MET A 208 10.49 8.34 18.85
C MET A 208 11.60 7.87 17.88
N VAL A 209 11.73 8.50 16.71
CA VAL A 209 12.58 8.06 15.61
C VAL A 209 13.28 9.24 14.91
N ASP A 210 14.16 8.96 13.96
CA ASP A 210 14.95 9.99 13.28
C ASP A 210 14.21 10.62 12.08
N GLY A 211 13.35 9.85 11.42
CA GLY A 211 12.64 10.30 10.23
C GLY A 211 11.26 9.68 10.05
N LEU A 212 10.40 10.41 9.34
CA LEU A 212 9.05 10.01 8.98
C LEU A 212 8.97 9.81 7.46
N PHE A 213 8.53 8.63 7.05
CA PHE A 213 8.19 8.32 5.67
C PHE A 213 6.68 8.32 5.48
N ILE A 214 6.15 9.44 4.97
CA ILE A 214 4.74 9.56 4.59
C ILE A 214 4.57 8.86 3.25
N ASN A 215 3.74 7.82 3.22
CA ASN A 215 3.66 6.92 2.09
C ASN A 215 2.21 6.62 1.68
N PRO A 216 1.50 7.60 1.06
CA PRO A 216 0.16 7.40 0.53
C PRO A 216 0.11 6.31 -0.53
N VAL A 217 -0.97 5.54 -0.53
CA VAL A 217 -1.31 4.63 -1.65
C VAL A 217 -1.94 5.43 -2.78
N ILE A 218 -1.41 5.21 -3.98
CA ILE A 218 -1.85 5.79 -5.25
C ILE A 218 -2.23 4.61 -6.15
N GLY A 219 -3.38 4.67 -6.82
CA GLY A 219 -3.89 3.55 -7.60
C GLY A 219 -5.39 3.70 -7.88
N LYS A 220 -6.02 2.65 -8.39
CA LYS A 220 -7.46 2.68 -8.64
C LYS A 220 -8.26 3.00 -7.38
N LYS A 221 -9.12 4.01 -7.50
CA LYS A 221 -10.00 4.52 -6.44
C LYS A 221 -11.46 4.25 -6.77
N LYS A 222 -12.30 4.34 -5.73
CA LYS A 222 -13.76 4.30 -5.89
C LYS A 222 -14.33 5.73 -5.97
N PRO A 223 -15.53 5.90 -6.56
CA PRO A 223 -16.23 7.19 -6.52
C PRO A 223 -16.32 7.75 -5.10
N GLY A 224 -16.05 9.05 -4.96
CA GLY A 224 -16.06 9.77 -3.68
C GLY A 224 -14.78 9.65 -2.83
N ASP A 225 -13.74 8.97 -3.30
CA ASP A 225 -12.39 9.10 -2.75
C ASP A 225 -11.71 10.38 -3.27
N PHE A 226 -10.76 10.93 -2.52
CA PHE A 226 -9.97 12.09 -2.97
C PHE A 226 -9.09 11.72 -4.16
N ARG A 227 -8.91 12.60 -5.14
CA ARG A 227 -7.94 12.38 -6.25
C ARG A 227 -6.49 12.36 -5.74
N ASP A 228 -5.60 11.69 -6.47
CA ASP A 228 -4.22 11.44 -6.03
C ASP A 228 -3.39 12.73 -5.88
N GLU A 229 -3.48 13.62 -6.86
CA GLU A 229 -2.89 14.95 -6.85
C GLU A 229 -3.36 15.77 -5.64
N VAL A 230 -4.63 15.67 -5.25
CA VAL A 230 -5.18 16.40 -4.10
C VAL A 230 -4.61 15.86 -2.79
N ILE A 231 -4.44 14.55 -2.69
CA ILE A 231 -3.78 13.92 -1.54
C ILE A 231 -2.33 14.40 -1.46
N LEU A 232 -1.59 14.35 -2.56
CA LEU A 232 -0.19 14.74 -2.61
C LEU A 232 -0.01 16.23 -2.28
N ASP A 233 -0.77 17.11 -2.92
CA ASP A 233 -0.75 18.55 -2.64
C ASP A 233 -1.06 18.84 -1.16
N SER A 234 -2.02 18.11 -0.57
CA SER A 234 -2.36 18.25 0.86
C SER A 234 -1.19 17.90 1.78
N TYR A 235 -0.39 16.87 1.43
CA TYR A 235 0.78 16.50 2.22
C TYR A 235 1.98 17.39 1.94
N GLU A 236 2.18 17.88 0.71
CA GLU A 236 3.25 18.85 0.43
C GLU A 236 3.06 20.12 1.26
N VAL A 237 1.85 20.70 1.26
CA VAL A 237 1.53 21.88 2.08
C VAL A 237 1.72 21.58 3.56
N LEU A 238 1.25 20.42 4.04
CA LEU A 238 1.43 20.05 5.44
C LEU A 238 2.92 19.93 5.81
N ILE A 239 3.73 19.32 4.95
CA ILE A 239 5.17 19.11 5.20
C ILE A 239 5.91 20.44 5.22
N ASP A 240 5.70 21.32 4.23
CA ASP A 240 6.45 22.57 4.10
C ASP A 240 6.17 23.54 5.26
N GLU A 241 4.91 23.62 5.69
CA GLU A 241 4.47 24.58 6.72
C GLU A 241 4.62 24.05 8.15
N TYR A 242 4.52 22.73 8.38
CA TYR A 242 4.32 22.17 9.73
C TYR A 242 5.33 21.12 10.18
N TYR A 243 6.36 20.81 9.37
CA TYR A 243 7.41 19.84 9.72
C TYR A 243 8.84 20.41 9.56
N PRO A 244 9.82 19.90 10.33
CA PRO A 244 11.22 20.18 10.05
C PRO A 244 11.64 19.59 8.69
N LYS A 245 12.31 20.39 7.86
CA LYS A 245 12.64 20.07 6.46
C LYS A 245 13.49 18.80 6.28
N ASP A 246 14.26 18.43 7.29
CA ASP A 246 15.20 17.30 7.27
C ASP A 246 14.65 16.05 7.96
N ARG A 247 13.37 16.04 8.37
CA ARG A 247 12.75 14.96 9.16
C ARG A 247 11.67 14.16 8.41
N VAL A 248 11.23 14.61 7.24
CA VAL A 248 10.11 13.98 6.52
C VAL A 248 10.49 13.71 5.06
N VAL A 249 10.09 12.54 4.57
CA VAL A 249 10.13 12.17 3.16
C VAL A 249 8.72 11.75 2.74
N LEU A 250 8.25 12.30 1.62
CA LEU A 250 7.01 11.91 0.96
C LEU A 250 7.35 11.00 -0.24
N GLY A 251 6.82 9.79 -0.24
CA GLY A 251 6.90 8.86 -1.37
C GLY A 251 5.55 8.19 -1.61
N ILE A 252 5.29 7.64 -2.79
CA ILE A 252 4.01 6.96 -3.07
C ILE A 252 4.15 5.44 -3.01
N PHE A 253 3.06 4.75 -2.70
CA PHE A 253 2.95 3.31 -2.86
C PHE A 253 1.92 3.02 -3.95
N GLN A 254 2.39 2.65 -5.13
CA GLN A 254 1.54 2.42 -6.30
C GLN A 254 1.00 0.97 -6.26
N THR A 255 -0.22 0.78 -5.79
CA THR A 255 -0.91 -0.53 -5.80
C THR A 255 -2.41 -0.30 -5.65
N GLU A 256 -3.20 -1.29 -6.01
CA GLU A 256 -4.62 -1.31 -5.66
C GLU A 256 -4.81 -1.76 -4.21
N MET A 257 -5.60 -0.98 -3.46
CA MET A 257 -5.98 -1.34 -2.11
C MET A 257 -6.96 -2.52 -2.10
N ARG A 258 -6.66 -3.55 -1.32
CA ARG A 258 -7.45 -4.79 -1.25
C ARG A 258 -8.56 -4.72 -0.20
N TYR A 259 -8.45 -3.77 0.72
CA TYR A 259 -9.36 -3.59 1.86
C TYR A 259 -9.40 -4.81 2.78
N ALA A 260 -8.28 -5.54 2.91
CA ALA A 260 -8.20 -6.78 3.68
C ALA A 260 -7.84 -6.56 5.17
N GLY A 261 -8.07 -5.34 5.66
CA GLY A 261 -7.97 -4.97 7.08
C GLY A 261 -6.71 -5.51 7.76
N PRO A 262 -6.82 -6.44 8.73
CA PRO A 262 -5.67 -6.99 9.45
C PRO A 262 -4.59 -7.59 8.55
N ARG A 263 -4.96 -8.41 7.54
CA ARG A 263 -3.95 -9.02 6.65
C ARG A 263 -3.20 -7.95 5.86
N GLU A 264 -3.91 -6.94 5.37
CA GLU A 264 -3.30 -5.83 4.64
C GLU A 264 -2.43 -4.93 5.52
N ALA A 265 -2.70 -4.84 6.83
CA ALA A 265 -1.83 -4.14 7.77
C ALA A 265 -0.43 -4.79 7.87
N ILE A 266 -0.36 -6.13 7.89
CA ILE A 266 0.92 -6.86 7.86
C ILE A 266 1.63 -6.67 6.51
N PHE A 267 0.88 -6.79 5.41
CA PHE A 267 1.43 -6.53 4.07
C PHE A 267 2.00 -5.11 3.95
N HIS A 268 1.28 -4.09 4.45
CA HIS A 268 1.78 -2.73 4.50
C HIS A 268 3.05 -2.59 5.34
N ALA A 269 3.15 -3.27 6.48
CA ALA A 269 4.37 -3.27 7.28
C ALA A 269 5.55 -3.90 6.52
N ILE A 270 5.34 -5.01 5.80
CA ILE A 270 6.35 -5.65 4.95
C ILE A 270 6.84 -4.70 3.85
N VAL A 271 5.92 -4.05 3.14
CA VAL A 271 6.22 -3.04 2.11
C VAL A 271 7.09 -1.91 2.70
N ARG A 272 6.77 -1.44 3.91
CA ARG A 272 7.52 -0.35 4.56
C ARG A 272 8.88 -0.81 5.05
N LYS A 273 8.97 -2.06 5.53
CA LYS A 273 10.26 -2.72 5.83
C LYS A 273 11.13 -2.75 4.58
N ASN A 274 10.58 -3.08 3.42
CA ASN A 274 11.31 -3.10 2.16
C ASN A 274 11.78 -1.70 1.71
N TYR A 275 10.99 -0.65 1.93
CA TYR A 275 11.46 0.75 1.79
C TYR A 275 12.55 1.17 2.80
N GLY A 276 12.80 0.36 3.85
CA GLY A 276 13.81 0.65 4.88
C GLY A 276 13.25 1.28 6.15
N CYS A 277 11.92 1.31 6.33
CA CYS A 277 11.32 1.73 7.59
C CYS A 277 11.58 0.69 8.69
N THR A 278 11.98 1.17 9.86
CA THR A 278 12.15 0.37 11.08
C THR A 278 10.88 0.23 11.91
N HIS A 279 9.97 1.19 11.76
CA HIS A 279 8.70 1.23 12.48
C HIS A 279 7.55 1.49 11.51
N PHE A 280 6.33 1.08 11.88
CA PHE A 280 5.14 1.30 11.06
C PHE A 280 3.95 1.73 11.91
N ILE A 281 3.34 2.87 11.58
CA ILE A 281 2.14 3.35 12.27
C ILE A 281 0.95 2.47 11.87
N VAL A 282 0.27 1.93 12.88
CA VAL A 282 -1.01 1.23 12.72
C VAL A 282 -2.03 1.91 13.62
N GLY A 283 -3.08 2.42 13.00
CA GLY A 283 -4.18 3.09 13.67
C GLY A 283 -5.43 2.21 13.78
N ARG A 284 -6.49 2.81 14.35
CA ARG A 284 -7.84 2.22 14.34
C ARG A 284 -8.31 1.98 12.90
N ASP A 285 -8.91 0.81 12.67
CA ASP A 285 -9.54 0.41 11.39
C ASP A 285 -8.57 0.45 10.19
N HIS A 286 -7.29 0.15 10.44
CA HIS A 286 -6.25 0.19 9.42
C HIS A 286 -6.57 -0.76 8.27
N ALA A 287 -6.55 -0.22 7.05
CA ALA A 287 -6.91 -0.91 5.82
C ALA A 287 -8.31 -1.55 5.80
N GLY A 288 -9.20 -1.13 6.70
CA GLY A 288 -10.58 -1.62 6.77
C GLY A 288 -11.51 -0.96 5.74
N VAL A 289 -12.70 -1.57 5.63
CA VAL A 289 -13.84 -1.05 4.88
C VAL A 289 -15.13 -1.39 5.63
N GLY A 290 -16.10 -0.48 5.61
CA GLY A 290 -17.39 -0.67 6.26
C GLY A 290 -17.24 -1.06 7.74
N SER A 291 -17.85 -2.18 8.11
CA SER A 291 -17.82 -2.74 9.47
C SER A 291 -17.36 -4.21 9.47
N TYR A 292 -16.60 -4.64 8.45
CA TYR A 292 -16.18 -6.05 8.31
C TYR A 292 -15.13 -6.47 9.34
N TYR A 293 -14.35 -5.52 9.88
CA TYR A 293 -13.29 -5.79 10.83
C TYR A 293 -13.54 -5.07 12.16
N ALA A 294 -13.15 -5.70 13.27
CA ALA A 294 -13.16 -5.02 14.55
C ALA A 294 -12.16 -3.85 14.53
N PRO A 295 -12.44 -2.72 15.22
CA PRO A 295 -11.64 -1.49 15.10
C PRO A 295 -10.14 -1.62 15.37
N PHE A 296 -9.70 -2.62 16.12
CA PHE A 296 -8.30 -2.87 16.46
C PHE A 296 -7.80 -4.24 15.99
N ALA A 297 -8.54 -4.93 15.12
CA ALA A 297 -8.12 -6.24 14.59
C ALA A 297 -6.76 -6.16 13.87
N ALA A 298 -6.48 -5.02 13.22
CA ALA A 298 -5.18 -4.74 12.61
C ALA A 298 -4.03 -4.56 13.62
N HIS A 299 -4.31 -4.30 14.89
CA HIS A 299 -3.30 -4.34 15.95
C HIS A 299 -3.07 -5.78 16.41
N ASP A 300 -4.16 -6.51 16.63
CA ASP A 300 -4.11 -7.85 17.21
C ASP A 300 -3.36 -8.85 16.33
N ILE A 301 -3.51 -8.75 15.00
CA ILE A 301 -2.84 -9.66 14.06
C ILE A 301 -1.30 -9.62 14.14
N PHE A 302 -0.69 -8.50 14.54
CA PHE A 302 0.78 -8.42 14.69
C PHE A 302 1.32 -9.36 15.77
N LYS A 303 0.48 -9.78 16.74
CA LYS A 303 0.87 -10.77 17.76
C LYS A 303 1.20 -12.13 17.15
N GLU A 304 0.71 -12.43 15.94
CA GLU A 304 0.99 -13.66 15.20
C GLU A 304 2.35 -13.61 14.45
N PHE A 305 3.00 -12.44 14.36
CA PHE A 305 4.21 -12.21 13.58
C PHE A 305 5.32 -11.54 14.42
N PRO A 306 5.80 -12.18 15.50
CA PRO A 306 6.91 -11.65 16.30
C PRO A 306 8.23 -11.56 15.50
N ASP A 307 8.29 -12.24 14.35
CA ASP A 307 9.42 -12.36 13.44
C ASP A 307 9.38 -11.39 12.25
N LEU A 308 8.47 -10.40 12.23
CA LEU A 308 8.38 -9.41 11.14
C LEU A 308 9.57 -8.43 11.10
N GLU A 309 10.28 -8.28 12.22
CA GLU A 309 11.43 -7.37 12.49
C GLU A 309 11.12 -5.86 12.41
N ILE A 310 10.12 -5.42 11.63
CA ILE A 310 9.62 -4.04 11.67
C ILE A 310 8.71 -3.86 12.88
N GLU A 311 8.92 -2.79 13.65
CA GLU A 311 8.21 -2.54 14.91
C GLU A 311 6.88 -1.78 14.66
N PRO A 312 5.71 -2.35 14.99
CA PRO A 312 4.46 -1.62 14.86
C PRO A 312 4.33 -0.57 15.97
N MET A 313 3.91 0.64 15.59
CA MET A 313 3.50 1.70 16.50
C MET A 313 1.97 1.78 16.53
N PHE A 314 1.37 1.18 17.56
CA PHE A 314 -0.07 1.15 17.73
C PHE A 314 -0.61 2.45 18.32
N PHE A 315 -1.53 3.08 17.60
CA PHE A 315 -2.23 4.26 18.07
C PHE A 315 -3.73 4.04 18.17
N LYS A 316 -4.30 4.52 19.26
CA LYS A 316 -5.75 4.66 19.39
C LYS A 316 -6.25 5.84 18.55
N ALA A 317 -7.58 5.93 18.40
CA ALA A 317 -8.20 7.06 17.74
C ALA A 317 -7.95 8.36 18.54
N PHE A 318 -7.47 9.39 17.85
CA PHE A 318 -7.34 10.74 18.37
C PHE A 318 -8.58 11.57 18.07
N PHE A 319 -8.87 12.53 18.92
CA PHE A 319 -9.92 13.54 18.76
C PHE A 319 -9.43 14.88 19.32
N PHE A 320 -10.02 15.98 18.86
CA PHE A 320 -9.81 17.28 19.47
C PHE A 320 -10.72 17.42 20.70
N CYS A 321 -10.19 17.92 21.81
CA CYS A 321 -10.94 18.20 23.02
C CYS A 321 -10.73 19.67 23.43
N PRO A 322 -11.76 20.53 23.33
CA PRO A 322 -11.66 21.93 23.71
C PRO A 322 -11.25 22.13 25.17
N LYS A 323 -11.76 21.30 26.09
CA LYS A 323 -11.39 21.37 27.53
C LYS A 323 -9.92 21.04 27.80
N CYS A 324 -9.34 20.14 27.01
CA CYS A 324 -7.91 19.84 27.09
C CYS A 324 -7.06 20.82 26.27
N GLY A 325 -7.68 21.69 25.47
CA GLY A 325 -7.00 22.65 24.62
C GLY A 325 -6.25 22.03 23.43
N GLY A 326 -6.60 20.82 23.00
CA GLY A 326 -5.86 20.17 21.92
C GLY A 326 -6.28 18.75 21.56
N ILE A 327 -5.46 18.12 20.71
CA ILE A 327 -5.64 16.75 20.25
C ILE A 327 -5.22 15.77 21.35
N THR A 328 -6.07 14.79 21.62
CA THR A 328 -5.90 13.82 22.68
C THR A 328 -6.58 12.49 22.32
N ASN A 329 -6.59 11.52 23.22
CA ASN A 329 -7.23 10.22 23.02
C ASN A 329 -7.95 9.74 24.29
N ASP A 330 -8.73 8.67 24.12
CA ASP A 330 -9.57 8.05 25.16
C ASP A 330 -8.77 7.50 26.36
N LYS A 331 -7.46 7.29 26.23
CA LYS A 331 -6.59 6.79 27.31
C LYS A 331 -6.26 7.88 28.33
N VAL A 332 -6.26 9.15 27.93
CA VAL A 332 -5.77 10.27 28.75
C VAL A 332 -6.77 11.43 28.88
N CYS A 333 -7.88 11.41 28.14
CA CYS A 333 -8.92 12.43 28.21
C CYS A 333 -10.28 11.85 28.65
N PRO A 334 -10.84 12.30 29.80
CA PRO A 334 -12.13 11.82 30.31
C PRO A 334 -13.35 12.53 29.72
N HIS A 335 -13.18 13.56 28.88
CA HIS A 335 -14.27 14.43 28.42
C HIS A 335 -15.03 13.86 27.22
N GLU A 336 -15.79 12.78 27.39
CA GLU A 336 -16.45 12.07 26.28
C GLU A 336 -17.42 12.94 25.46
N GLU A 337 -18.19 13.79 26.14
CA GLU A 337 -19.21 14.66 25.51
C GLU A 337 -18.61 15.82 24.71
N GLU A 338 -17.33 16.15 24.96
CA GLU A 338 -16.63 17.29 24.35
C GLU A 338 -15.77 16.87 23.14
N ARG A 339 -15.76 15.58 22.81
CA ARG A 339 -14.86 15.02 21.79
C ARG A 339 -15.30 15.46 20.39
N ILE A 340 -14.42 16.16 19.69
CA ILE A 340 -14.58 16.45 18.26
C ILE A 340 -13.76 15.44 17.47
N ASN A 341 -14.44 14.46 16.88
CA ASN A 341 -13.82 13.39 16.10
C ASN A 341 -13.46 13.86 14.67
N PHE A 342 -12.33 13.38 14.15
CA PHE A 342 -11.89 13.61 12.77
C PHE A 342 -12.68 12.73 11.77
N SER A 343 -13.97 12.99 11.60
CA SER A 343 -14.83 12.23 10.69
C SER A 343 -14.53 12.57 9.22
N GLY A 344 -14.01 11.59 8.48
CA GLY A 344 -13.76 11.71 7.05
C GLY A 344 -15.02 12.05 6.24
N THR A 345 -16.18 11.47 6.59
CA THR A 345 -17.46 11.78 5.91
C THR A 345 -17.88 13.23 6.13
N LYS A 346 -17.77 13.74 7.36
CA LYS A 346 -18.11 15.14 7.66
C LYS A 346 -17.17 16.11 6.94
N MET A 347 -15.86 15.83 6.94
CA MET A 347 -14.89 16.66 6.23
C MET A 347 -15.13 16.68 4.72
N ARG A 348 -15.47 15.53 4.11
CA ARG A 348 -15.83 15.46 2.69
C ARG A 348 -17.06 16.31 2.38
N GLN A 349 -18.15 16.16 3.14
CA GLN A 349 -19.35 16.98 2.96
C GLN A 349 -19.08 18.48 3.06
N MET A 350 -18.19 18.91 3.97
CA MET A 350 -17.81 20.32 4.07
C MET A 350 -17.10 20.78 2.79
N LEU A 351 -16.11 20.01 2.32
CA LEU A 351 -15.32 20.32 1.13
C LEU A 351 -16.16 20.28 -0.16
N GLU A 352 -17.07 19.32 -0.31
CA GLU A 352 -18.04 19.24 -1.43
C GLU A 352 -18.94 20.48 -1.50
N ASN A 353 -19.33 21.01 -0.34
CA ASN A 353 -20.14 22.23 -0.25
C ASN A 353 -19.30 23.52 -0.33
N GLY A 354 -18.01 23.43 -0.70
CA GLY A 354 -17.10 24.59 -0.77
C GLY A 354 -16.81 25.25 0.59
N THR A 355 -17.08 24.55 1.69
CA THR A 355 -16.89 25.06 3.06
C THR A 355 -15.58 24.51 3.64
N LEU A 356 -14.74 25.40 4.17
CA LEU A 356 -13.49 24.99 4.82
C LEU A 356 -13.78 24.21 6.11
N PRO A 357 -13.18 23.01 6.31
CA PRO A 357 -13.10 22.40 7.63
C PRO A 357 -12.55 23.39 8.66
N THR A 358 -13.05 23.32 9.89
CA THR A 358 -12.57 24.20 10.97
C THR A 358 -11.09 23.91 11.27
N ALA A 359 -10.39 24.89 11.84
CA ALA A 359 -8.98 24.77 12.19
C ALA A 359 -8.70 23.61 13.17
N ASP A 360 -9.69 23.20 13.96
CA ASP A 360 -9.62 22.06 14.88
C ASP A 360 -9.79 20.69 14.18
N LEU A 361 -10.04 20.66 12.88
CA LEU A 361 -10.13 19.45 12.05
C LEU A 361 -8.99 19.35 11.04
N MET A 362 -8.66 20.46 10.37
CA MET A 362 -7.68 20.52 9.29
C MET A 362 -6.96 21.86 9.31
N ARG A 363 -5.67 21.87 8.93
CA ARG A 363 -4.92 23.12 8.76
C ARG A 363 -5.57 23.98 7.67
N PRO A 364 -5.75 25.30 7.88
CA PRO A 364 -6.39 26.17 6.90
C PRO A 364 -5.72 26.15 5.51
N GLU A 365 -4.39 26.05 5.46
CA GLU A 365 -3.60 26.00 4.22
C GLU A 365 -3.84 24.70 3.46
N VAL A 366 -3.95 23.58 4.19
CA VAL A 366 -4.28 22.27 3.63
C VAL A 366 -5.72 22.27 3.09
N ALA A 367 -6.67 22.83 3.84
CA ALA A 367 -8.05 22.95 3.39
C ALA A 367 -8.18 23.85 2.14
N ALA A 368 -7.41 24.95 2.09
CA ALA A 368 -7.40 25.88 0.97
C ALA A 368 -6.86 25.23 -0.33
N VAL A 369 -5.79 24.44 -0.25
CA VAL A 369 -5.26 23.75 -1.45
C VAL A 369 -6.26 22.71 -1.99
N ILE A 370 -6.97 22.01 -1.11
CA ILE A 370 -8.00 21.05 -1.52
C ILE A 370 -9.15 21.75 -2.25
N LEU A 371 -9.66 22.87 -1.72
CA LEU A 371 -10.75 23.62 -2.37
C LEU A 371 -10.30 24.25 -3.69
N LYS A 372 -9.05 24.71 -3.77
CA LYS A 372 -8.49 25.29 -5.00
C LYS A 372 -8.43 24.29 -6.16
N SER A 373 -8.41 22.98 -5.87
CA SER A 373 -8.43 21.94 -6.90
C SER A 373 -9.73 21.89 -7.70
N GLY A 374 -10.83 22.47 -7.20
CA GLY A 374 -12.15 22.56 -7.84
C GLY A 374 -12.94 21.25 -7.87
N HIS A 375 -12.27 20.14 -8.23
CA HIS A 375 -12.85 18.79 -8.28
C HIS A 375 -12.01 17.81 -7.44
N PRO A 376 -12.12 17.87 -6.10
CA PRO A 376 -11.22 17.15 -5.21
C PRO A 376 -11.47 15.64 -5.15
N PHE A 377 -12.59 15.16 -5.66
CA PHE A 377 -13.04 13.76 -5.59
C PHE A 377 -12.99 13.09 -6.96
N VAL A 378 -12.86 11.76 -6.94
CA VAL A 378 -13.08 10.90 -8.10
C VAL A 378 -14.58 10.80 -8.35
N ASP A 379 -14.97 11.02 -9.61
CA ASP A 379 -16.36 10.98 -10.08
C ASP A 379 -17.01 9.58 -10.01
#